data_AF-A0A925Z1X8-F1
#
_entry.id   AF-A0A925Z1X8-F1
#
_cell.length_a   1.000
_cell.length_b   1.000
_cell.length_c   1.000
_cell.angle_alpha   90.00
_cell.angle_beta   90.00
_cell.angle_gamma   90.00
#
_symmetry.space_group_name_H-M   'P 1'
#
loop_
_entity.id
_entity.type
_entity.pdbx_description
1 polymer ?
#
loop_
_entity_poly.entity_id
_entity_poly.type
_entity_poly.pdbx_seq_one_letter_code
_entity_poly.pdbx_strand_id
1 'polypeptide(L)'
;MAVTPKYLLRIENADGDTIYIAEKVKKTRAMSQLTADYLINMMQSVVNNGTASRLRGTYGLGMQLAGKTGTTQNNTDGWFIGFTPKLVAGAWVGCEDPAIRFRSTLNGQGAATALPIFGKFIGKTAKDKSVSKSVYGSFSYASDSTFANVDCPMWLPDSLNVDSLGFIPRVMGDIKRLIDSMRIKTDSLPEFKKLPGAEYNP
;
A
#
# COMPACT_ATOMS: atom_id res chain seq x y z
N MET A 1 -12.81 3.02 5.31
CA MET A 1 -13.94 3.99 5.27
C MET A 1 -13.34 5.38 5.12
N ALA A 2 -13.96 6.27 4.35
CA ALA A 2 -13.61 7.68 4.27
C ALA A 2 -14.29 8.47 5.39
N VAL A 3 -13.59 9.48 5.89
CA VAL A 3 -14.02 10.39 6.95
C VAL A 3 -13.56 11.80 6.61
N THR A 4 -14.37 12.81 6.91
CA THR A 4 -13.95 14.22 6.80
C THR A 4 -13.14 14.60 8.03
N PRO A 5 -11.89 15.09 7.89
CA PRO A 5 -11.10 15.54 9.02
C PRO A 5 -11.77 16.70 9.76
N LYS A 6 -11.67 16.69 11.09
CA LYS A 6 -12.16 17.76 11.98
C LYS A 6 -11.01 18.19 12.87
N TYR A 7 -10.70 19.49 12.87
CA TYR A 7 -9.64 20.07 13.72
C TYR A 7 -10.20 20.80 14.95
N LEU A 8 -11.47 21.22 14.91
CA LEU A 8 -12.18 21.85 16.02
C LEU A 8 -13.26 20.90 16.53
N LEU A 9 -13.19 20.51 17.80
CA LEU A 9 -14.11 19.54 18.41
C LEU A 9 -15.19 20.21 19.26
N ARG A 10 -14.82 21.24 20.02
CA ARG A 10 -15.71 21.92 20.96
C ARG A 10 -15.25 23.35 21.22
N ILE A 11 -16.19 24.26 21.39
CA ILE A 11 -15.96 25.63 21.91
C ILE A 11 -16.87 25.80 23.13
N GLU A 12 -16.32 26.25 24.24
CA GLU A 12 -17.03 26.53 25.49
C GLU A 12 -16.77 27.99 25.90
N ASN A 13 -17.74 28.64 26.55
CA ASN A 13 -17.54 29.95 27.17
C ASN A 13 -16.84 29.79 28.55
N ALA A 14 -16.53 30.90 29.23
CA ALA A 14 -15.89 30.87 30.55
C ALA A 14 -16.78 30.23 31.63
N ASP A 15 -18.10 30.28 31.46
CA ASP A 15 -19.10 29.72 32.37
C ASP A 15 -19.30 28.20 32.16
N GLY A 16 -18.71 27.62 31.11
CA GLY A 16 -18.78 26.20 30.77
C GLY A 16 -19.88 25.83 29.76
N ASP A 17 -20.64 26.79 29.24
CA ASP A 17 -21.65 26.55 28.22
C ASP A 17 -21.01 26.25 26.86
N THR A 18 -21.49 25.19 26.22
CA THR A 18 -21.01 24.80 24.89
C THR A 18 -21.58 25.71 23.80
N ILE A 19 -20.71 26.46 23.13
CA ILE A 19 -21.05 27.32 21.98
C ILE A 19 -21.06 26.49 20.69
N TYR A 20 -20.17 25.51 20.59
CA TYR A 20 -20.05 24.65 19.43
C TYR A 20 -19.63 23.26 19.85
N ILE A 21 -20.22 22.25 19.22
CA ILE A 21 -19.75 20.87 19.27
C ILE A 21 -19.72 20.31 17.86
N ALA A 22 -18.60 19.67 17.51
CA ALA A 22 -18.45 19.05 16.21
C ALA A 22 -19.45 17.91 16.04
N GLU A 23 -20.12 17.89 14.88
CA GLU A 23 -20.98 16.78 14.51
C GLU A 23 -20.22 15.45 14.51
N LYS A 24 -20.92 14.36 14.86
CA LYS A 24 -20.38 13.01 14.77
C LYS A 24 -19.88 12.75 13.35
N VAL A 25 -18.65 12.27 13.25
CA VAL A 25 -18.00 11.95 11.98
C VAL A 25 -18.78 10.85 11.27
N LYS A 26 -19.39 11.18 10.13
CA LYS A 26 -20.02 10.22 9.22
C LYS A 26 -18.92 9.42 8.53
N LYS A 27 -19.04 8.09 8.57
CA LYS A 27 -18.12 7.18 7.89
C LYS A 27 -18.79 6.69 6.61
N THR A 28 -18.17 6.95 5.46
CA THR A 28 -18.68 6.52 4.15
C THR A 28 -17.75 5.47 3.57
N ARG A 29 -18.28 4.42 2.94
CA ARG A 29 -17.44 3.44 2.24
C ARG A 29 -17.01 4.03 0.90
N ALA A 30 -15.70 4.30 0.74
CA ALA A 30 -15.12 4.81 -0.51
C ALA A 30 -14.70 3.70 -1.49
N MET A 31 -14.36 2.52 -0.99
CA MET A 31 -13.97 1.36 -1.79
C MET A 31 -14.32 0.06 -1.07
N SER A 32 -14.26 -1.06 -1.80
CA SER A 32 -14.43 -2.40 -1.20
C SER A 32 -13.31 -2.70 -0.20
N GLN A 33 -13.57 -3.58 0.78
CA GLN A 33 -12.53 -3.97 1.73
C GLN A 33 -11.37 -4.67 1.02
N LEU A 34 -11.70 -5.57 0.09
CA LEU A 34 -10.73 -6.31 -0.70
C LEU A 34 -9.78 -5.39 -1.49
N THR A 35 -10.33 -4.35 -2.14
CA THR A 35 -9.53 -3.35 -2.86
C THR A 35 -8.60 -2.59 -1.91
N ALA A 36 -9.08 -2.21 -0.72
CA ALA A 36 -8.26 -1.53 0.28
C ALA A 36 -7.13 -2.43 0.77
N ASP A 37 -7.39 -3.71 1.00
CA ASP A 37 -6.41 -4.70 1.46
C ASP A 37 -5.28 -4.87 0.43
N TYR A 38 -5.61 -4.98 -0.86
CA TYR A 38 -4.62 -5.00 -1.95
C TYR A 38 -3.78 -3.72 -1.98
N LEU A 39 -4.41 -2.54 -1.88
CA LEU A 39 -3.71 -1.26 -1.88
C LEU A 39 -2.77 -1.12 -0.68
N ILE A 40 -3.20 -1.54 0.52
CA ILE A 40 -2.36 -1.54 1.71
C ILE A 40 -1.16 -2.46 1.49
N ASN A 41 -1.36 -3.69 1.03
CA ASN A 41 -0.28 -4.64 0.77
C ASN A 41 0.75 -4.09 -0.24
N MET A 42 0.28 -3.55 -1.37
CA MET A 42 1.15 -2.90 -2.35
C MET A 42 1.95 -1.73 -1.75
N MET A 43 1.31 -0.90 -0.91
CA MET A 43 1.99 0.22 -0.24
C MET A 43 2.91 -0.23 0.91
N GLN A 44 2.69 -1.38 1.52
CA GLN A 44 3.65 -2.00 2.44
C GLN A 44 4.90 -2.45 1.70
N SER A 45 4.76 -3.00 0.50
CA SER A 45 5.91 -3.38 -0.35
C SER A 45 6.78 -2.17 -0.70
N VAL A 46 6.21 -0.99 -0.92
CA VAL A 46 6.97 0.26 -1.11
C VAL A 46 7.87 0.58 0.10
N VAL A 47 7.35 0.35 1.32
CA VAL A 47 8.07 0.59 2.58
C VAL A 47 9.08 -0.50 2.89
N ASN A 48 8.78 -1.76 2.58
CA ASN A 48 9.62 -2.89 2.94
C ASN A 48 10.78 -3.07 1.94
N ASN A 49 10.48 -2.99 0.64
CA ASN A 49 11.40 -3.34 -0.43
C ASN A 49 11.52 -2.27 -1.54
N GLY A 50 10.69 -1.22 -1.51
CA GLY A 50 10.63 -0.22 -2.57
C GLY A 50 11.34 1.09 -2.25
N THR A 51 10.83 2.18 -2.84
CA THR A 51 11.39 3.53 -2.75
C THR A 51 11.42 4.10 -1.33
N ALA A 52 10.68 3.51 -0.38
CA ALA A 52 10.63 3.93 1.00
C ALA A 52 11.35 2.98 1.98
N SER A 53 12.14 2.02 1.47
CA SER A 53 12.93 1.04 2.26
C SER A 53 13.82 1.66 3.35
N ARG A 54 14.25 2.91 3.17
CA ARG A 54 14.98 3.69 4.20
C ARG A 54 14.22 3.79 5.53
N LEU A 55 12.89 3.73 5.53
CA LEU A 55 12.10 3.69 6.77
C LEU A 55 12.43 2.47 7.63
N ARG A 56 12.71 1.31 7.01
CA ARG A 56 13.18 0.11 7.70
C ARG A 56 14.66 0.22 8.07
N GLY A 57 15.53 0.44 7.07
CA GLY A 57 16.98 0.38 7.27
C GLY A 57 17.54 1.58 8.04
N THR A 58 17.30 2.80 7.55
CA THR A 58 17.89 4.03 8.13
C THR A 58 17.17 4.49 9.40
N TYR A 59 15.84 4.41 9.43
CA TYR A 59 15.04 4.92 10.55
C TYR A 59 14.64 3.84 11.56
N GLY A 60 14.92 2.56 11.28
CA GLY A 60 14.68 1.46 12.21
C GLY A 60 13.21 1.26 12.59
N LEU A 61 12.27 1.71 11.74
CA LEU A 61 10.85 1.61 12.03
C LEU A 61 10.38 0.18 11.79
N GLY A 62 10.16 -0.59 12.86
CA GLY A 62 9.72 -1.99 12.79
C GLY A 62 8.20 -2.19 12.80
N MET A 63 7.41 -1.15 13.07
CA MET A 63 5.94 -1.27 13.09
C MET A 63 5.33 -1.44 11.69
N GLN A 64 4.08 -1.89 11.62
CA GLN A 64 3.35 -1.94 10.35
C GLN A 64 3.15 -0.52 9.77
N LEU A 65 3.65 -0.34 8.55
CA LEU A 65 3.67 0.93 7.84
C LEU A 65 3.40 0.66 6.37
N ALA A 66 2.58 1.50 5.76
CA ALA A 66 2.33 1.55 4.34
C ALA A 66 2.50 3.01 3.88
N GLY A 67 2.95 3.23 2.66
CA GLY A 67 3.06 4.59 2.14
C GLY A 67 3.53 4.65 0.71
N LYS A 68 3.62 5.87 0.19
CA LYS A 68 4.04 6.13 -1.18
C LYS A 68 4.87 7.40 -1.27
N THR A 69 5.95 7.32 -2.04
CA THR A 69 6.75 8.46 -2.47
C THR A 69 6.09 9.15 -3.66
N GLY A 70 6.05 10.48 -3.62
CA GLY A 70 5.72 11.34 -4.75
C GLY A 70 6.90 12.27 -5.05
N THR A 71 7.17 12.49 -6.34
CA THR A 71 8.17 13.43 -6.83
C THR A 71 7.56 14.11 -8.04
N THR A 72 7.49 15.43 -8.05
CA THR A 72 7.03 16.17 -9.23
C THR A 72 8.14 16.28 -10.27
N GLN A 73 7.73 16.55 -11.51
CA GLN A 73 8.69 16.76 -12.60
C GLN A 73 9.61 17.94 -12.30
N ASN A 74 10.84 17.87 -12.82
CA ASN A 74 11.91 18.83 -12.52
C ASN A 74 12.29 18.96 -11.04
N ASN A 75 11.85 18.04 -10.17
CA ASN A 75 12.21 18.00 -8.76
C ASN A 75 11.83 19.29 -8.01
N THR A 76 10.65 19.85 -8.30
CA THR A 76 10.14 21.02 -7.59
C THR A 76 9.61 20.65 -6.21
N ASP A 77 9.02 19.45 -6.10
CA ASP A 77 8.32 18.98 -4.91
C ASP A 77 8.64 17.51 -4.63
N GLY A 78 8.94 17.23 -3.37
CA GLY A 78 8.96 15.89 -2.82
C GLY A 78 7.81 15.69 -1.86
N TRP A 79 7.09 14.58 -2.03
CA TRP A 79 6.00 14.17 -1.16
C TRP A 79 6.28 12.79 -0.57
N PHE A 80 5.84 12.61 0.66
CA PHE A 80 5.69 11.28 1.23
C PHE A 80 4.41 11.24 2.04
N ILE A 81 3.49 10.36 1.66
CA ILE A 81 2.29 10.05 2.44
C ILE A 81 2.45 8.62 2.96
N GLY A 82 2.35 8.46 4.27
CA GLY A 82 2.42 7.17 4.92
C GLY A 82 1.40 7.04 6.03
N PHE A 83 1.09 5.81 6.40
CA PHE A 83 0.15 5.54 7.46
C PHE A 83 0.46 4.23 8.19
N THR A 84 0.10 4.23 9.47
CA THR A 84 -0.08 3.06 10.32
C THR A 84 -1.58 2.71 10.33
N PRO A 85 -2.01 1.62 10.96
CA PRO A 85 -3.43 1.30 11.09
C PRO A 85 -4.27 2.37 11.81
N LYS A 86 -3.62 3.31 12.54
CA LYS A 86 -4.31 4.30 13.38
C LYS A 86 -3.93 5.75 13.09
N LEU A 87 -2.88 5.99 12.31
CA LEU A 87 -2.37 7.33 12.03
C LEU A 87 -1.98 7.43 10.56
N VAL A 88 -2.50 8.45 9.87
CA VAL A 88 -1.99 8.90 8.58
C VAL A 88 -1.17 10.16 8.79
N ALA A 89 -0.01 10.23 8.14
CA ALA A 89 0.83 11.42 8.15
C ALA A 89 1.43 11.65 6.76
N GLY A 90 1.54 12.93 6.41
CA GLY A 90 2.13 13.36 5.15
C GLY A 90 3.21 14.40 5.40
N ALA A 91 4.23 14.39 4.55
CA ALA A 91 5.22 15.44 4.47
C ALA A 91 5.33 15.91 3.02
N TRP A 92 5.49 17.21 2.87
CA TRP A 92 5.84 17.87 1.63
C TRP A 92 7.10 18.70 1.85
N VAL A 93 7.95 18.72 0.84
CA VAL A 93 9.12 19.60 0.77
C VAL A 93 9.17 20.16 -0.63
N GLY A 94 9.10 21.48 -0.72
CA GLY A 94 9.21 22.24 -1.95
C GLY A 94 9.36 23.72 -1.64
N CYS A 95 9.21 24.54 -2.66
CA CYS A 95 9.17 25.99 -2.52
C CYS A 95 7.83 26.53 -3.02
N GLU A 96 7.41 27.68 -2.51
CA GLU A 96 6.22 28.36 -3.00
C GLU A 96 6.38 28.81 -4.46
N ASP A 97 7.61 29.22 -4.83
CA ASP A 97 7.97 29.47 -6.23
C ASP A 97 8.58 28.19 -6.86
N PRO A 98 7.91 27.57 -7.85
CA PRO A 98 8.38 26.35 -8.50
C PRO A 98 9.64 26.55 -9.35
N ALA A 99 10.07 27.79 -9.63
CA ALA A 99 11.36 28.06 -10.26
C ALA A 99 12.53 27.66 -9.34
N ILE A 100 12.33 27.72 -8.02
CA ILE A 100 13.30 27.30 -7.01
C ILE A 100 13.12 25.80 -6.77
N ARG A 101 14.04 25.00 -7.32
CA ARG A 101 13.93 23.54 -7.34
C ARG A 101 15.25 22.84 -7.04
N PHE A 102 15.17 21.57 -6.72
CA PHE A 102 16.35 20.75 -6.49
C PHE A 102 17.10 20.53 -7.80
N ARG A 103 18.43 20.64 -7.75
CA ARG A 103 19.30 20.51 -8.95
C ARG A 103 19.32 19.11 -9.55
N SER A 104 18.92 18.08 -8.81
CA SER A 104 18.95 16.69 -9.27
C SER A 104 17.87 15.83 -8.61
N THR A 105 17.49 14.76 -9.28
CA THR A 105 16.51 13.78 -8.76
C THR A 105 17.01 13.08 -7.52
N LEU A 106 18.32 12.85 -7.41
CA LEU A 106 18.95 12.27 -6.22
C LEU A 106 18.55 13.03 -4.95
N ASN A 107 18.55 14.37 -5.04
CA ASN A 107 18.29 15.26 -3.91
C ASN A 107 16.82 15.70 -3.80
N GLY A 108 16.09 15.76 -4.91
CA GLY A 108 14.72 16.27 -4.93
C GLY A 108 13.62 15.21 -4.92
N GLN A 109 13.96 13.93 -5.07
CA GLN A 109 12.97 12.86 -4.93
C GLN A 109 12.35 12.83 -3.53
N GLY A 110 11.07 12.46 -3.41
CA GLY A 110 10.37 12.38 -2.12
C GLY A 110 11.07 11.48 -1.09
N ALA A 111 11.81 10.45 -1.54
CA ALA A 111 12.60 9.58 -0.68
C ALA A 111 13.83 10.26 -0.03
N ALA A 112 14.33 11.35 -0.63
CA ALA A 112 15.45 12.15 -0.13
C ALA A 112 15.00 13.37 0.67
N THR A 113 13.77 13.86 0.44
CA THR A 113 13.25 15.10 1.04
C THR A 113 12.18 14.85 2.10
N ALA A 114 10.96 14.51 1.70
CA ALA A 114 9.80 14.37 2.58
C ALA A 114 9.84 13.10 3.44
N LEU A 115 10.35 11.99 2.92
CA LEU A 115 10.44 10.72 3.66
C LEU A 115 11.25 10.85 4.96
N PRO A 116 12.42 11.52 5.01
CA PRO A 116 13.10 11.82 6.26
C PRO A 116 12.28 12.51 7.34
N ILE A 117 11.42 13.45 6.95
CA ILE A 117 10.53 14.16 7.89
C ILE A 117 9.55 13.17 8.49
N PHE A 118 8.89 12.37 7.64
CA PHE A 118 7.97 11.33 8.08
C PHE A 118 8.64 10.30 9.00
N GLY A 119 9.82 9.80 8.62
CA GLY A 119 10.55 8.80 9.40
C GLY A 119 10.92 9.29 10.80
N LYS A 120 11.42 10.53 10.90
CA LYS A 120 11.73 11.16 12.19
C LYS A 120 10.47 11.44 13.01
N PHE A 121 9.38 11.88 12.37
CA PHE A 121 8.11 12.13 13.04
C PHE A 121 7.56 10.84 13.68
N ILE A 122 7.40 9.77 12.89
CA ILE A 122 6.92 8.48 13.41
C ILE A 122 7.86 7.91 14.48
N GLY A 123 9.18 8.02 14.28
CA GLY A 123 10.17 7.56 15.26
C GLY A 123 10.10 8.31 16.59
N LYS A 124 9.80 9.61 16.58
CA LYS A 124 9.55 10.41 17.79
C LYS A 124 8.22 10.02 18.44
N THR A 125 7.14 9.96 17.67
CA THR A 125 5.81 9.57 18.15
C THR A 125 5.82 8.17 18.79
N ALA A 126 6.60 7.24 18.24
CA ALA A 126 6.76 5.89 18.79
C ALA A 126 7.39 5.87 20.19
N LYS A 127 8.29 6.82 20.48
CA LYS A 127 9.01 6.91 21.76
C LYS A 127 8.23 7.71 22.82
N ASP A 128 7.32 8.57 22.40
CA ASP A 128 6.50 9.37 23.31
C ASP A 128 5.33 8.54 23.87
N LYS A 129 5.35 8.27 25.18
CA LYS A 129 4.32 7.47 25.85
C LYS A 129 2.90 8.04 25.76
N SER A 130 2.75 9.36 25.58
CA SER A 130 1.45 10.01 25.47
C SER A 130 0.73 9.67 24.15
N VAL A 131 1.49 9.43 23.08
CA VAL A 131 0.96 9.27 21.71
C VAL A 131 1.40 7.98 21.01
N SER A 132 2.32 7.19 21.57
CA SER A 132 2.87 5.99 20.91
C SER A 132 1.82 4.97 20.47
N LYS A 133 0.70 4.87 21.19
CA LYS A 133 -0.43 4.00 20.83
C LYS A 133 -1.04 4.32 19.46
N SER A 134 -0.80 5.53 18.91
CA SER A 134 -1.27 5.94 17.58
C SER A 134 -0.44 5.37 16.42
N VAL A 135 0.82 4.97 16.68
CA VAL A 135 1.70 4.44 15.62
C VAL A 135 1.81 2.91 15.64
N TYR A 136 1.35 2.26 16.72
CA TYR A 136 1.32 0.81 16.82
C TYR A 136 -0.08 0.23 16.55
N GLY A 137 -0.10 -0.86 15.80
CA GLY A 137 -1.29 -1.64 15.45
C GLY A 137 -0.96 -2.64 14.35
N SER A 138 -1.98 -3.39 13.93
CA SER A 138 -1.90 -4.31 12.81
C SER A 138 -2.96 -3.95 11.78
N PHE A 139 -2.60 -4.00 10.49
CA PHE A 139 -3.58 -3.99 9.41
C PHE A 139 -4.39 -5.28 9.48
N SER A 140 -5.70 -5.17 9.27
CA SER A 140 -6.61 -6.30 9.21
C SER A 140 -6.94 -6.56 7.74
N TYR A 141 -6.80 -7.81 7.31
CA TYR A 141 -7.13 -8.25 5.96
C TYR A 141 -8.36 -9.14 5.98
N ALA A 142 -9.14 -9.15 4.89
CA ALA A 142 -10.40 -9.89 4.81
C ALA A 142 -10.21 -11.42 4.79
N SER A 143 -9.12 -11.93 4.21
CA SER A 143 -8.74 -13.36 4.28
C SER A 143 -7.26 -13.58 3.93
N ASP A 144 -6.64 -14.65 4.44
CA ASP A 144 -5.26 -15.02 4.10
C ASP A 144 -5.10 -15.40 2.62
N SER A 145 -6.16 -15.90 1.98
CA SER A 145 -6.20 -16.21 0.54
C SER A 145 -6.23 -14.98 -0.36
N THR A 146 -6.40 -13.77 0.21
CA THR A 146 -6.53 -12.53 -0.55
C THR A 146 -5.34 -12.30 -1.48
N PHE A 147 -4.12 -12.67 -1.05
CA PHE A 147 -2.89 -12.27 -1.75
C PHE A 147 -2.37 -13.28 -2.78
N ALA A 148 -3.02 -14.43 -2.97
CA ALA A 148 -2.57 -15.46 -3.91
C ALA A 148 -2.44 -14.97 -5.37
N ASN A 149 -3.19 -13.92 -5.75
CA ASN A 149 -3.20 -13.36 -7.11
C ASN A 149 -2.28 -12.14 -7.31
N VAL A 150 -1.65 -11.62 -6.24
CA VAL A 150 -0.75 -10.45 -6.33
C VAL A 150 0.71 -10.80 -6.06
N ASP A 151 0.98 -12.06 -5.70
CA ASP A 151 2.33 -12.59 -5.51
C ASP A 151 2.90 -13.01 -6.88
N CYS A 152 3.16 -12.03 -7.74
CA CYS A 152 3.81 -12.26 -9.02
C CYS A 152 5.33 -12.24 -8.81
N PRO A 153 6.08 -13.28 -9.23
CA PRO A 153 7.53 -13.26 -9.14
C PRO A 153 8.09 -12.05 -9.92
N MET A 154 9.06 -11.36 -9.32
CA MET A 154 9.70 -10.15 -9.88
C MET A 154 10.32 -10.38 -11.27
N TRP A 155 10.64 -11.64 -11.58
CA TRP A 155 11.13 -12.07 -12.88
C TRP A 155 10.54 -13.43 -13.21
N LEU A 156 9.93 -13.54 -14.39
CA LEU A 156 9.62 -14.82 -15.02
C LEU A 156 10.69 -15.05 -16.11
N PRO A 157 11.29 -16.25 -16.19
CA PRO A 157 12.13 -16.58 -17.33
C PRO A 157 11.35 -16.44 -18.62
N ASP A 158 12.02 -16.01 -19.71
CA ASP A 158 11.40 -15.78 -21.02
C ASP A 158 10.60 -17.00 -21.53
N SER A 159 10.93 -18.21 -21.07
CA SER A 159 10.21 -19.45 -21.35
C SER A 159 8.79 -19.54 -20.76
N LEU A 160 8.42 -18.63 -19.87
CA LEU A 160 7.10 -18.55 -19.22
C LEU A 160 6.34 -17.27 -19.60
N ASN A 161 6.84 -16.49 -20.57
CA ASN A 161 6.15 -15.31 -21.05
C ASN A 161 4.88 -15.72 -21.84
N VAL A 162 3.72 -15.42 -21.27
CA VAL A 162 2.41 -15.75 -21.83
C VAL A 162 2.06 -14.96 -23.09
N ASP A 163 2.76 -13.87 -23.37
CA ASP A 163 2.60 -13.12 -24.63
C ASP A 163 3.14 -13.89 -25.85
N SER A 164 4.03 -14.87 -25.63
CA SER A 164 4.52 -15.80 -26.66
C SER A 164 3.59 -16.99 -26.91
N LEU A 165 2.57 -17.18 -26.06
CA LEU A 165 1.63 -18.30 -26.15
C LEU A 165 0.35 -17.84 -26.85
N GLY A 166 0.41 -17.81 -28.18
CA GLY A 166 -0.78 -17.67 -29.02
C GLY A 166 -1.89 -18.63 -28.58
N PHE A 167 -2.99 -18.03 -28.13
CA PHE A 167 -4.36 -18.53 -28.11
C PHE A 167 -4.57 -20.07 -28.16
N ILE A 168 -4.58 -20.72 -26.99
CA ILE A 168 -5.51 -21.83 -26.62
C ILE A 168 -5.47 -23.16 -27.43
N PRO A 169 -4.32 -23.87 -27.57
CA PRO A 169 -4.45 -25.34 -27.60
C PRO A 169 -3.44 -26.10 -26.74
N ARG A 170 -2.59 -25.42 -25.95
CA ARG A 170 -1.55 -26.09 -25.14
C ARG A 170 -1.84 -26.19 -23.65
N VAL A 171 -2.90 -25.53 -23.19
CA VAL A 171 -3.28 -25.42 -21.76
C VAL A 171 -3.48 -26.79 -21.11
N MET A 172 -3.93 -27.81 -21.84
CA MET A 172 -4.16 -29.15 -21.26
C MET A 172 -2.90 -30.04 -21.21
N GLY A 173 -1.90 -29.80 -22.07
CA GLY A 173 -0.69 -30.63 -22.15
C GLY A 173 0.39 -30.21 -21.17
N ASP A 174 0.56 -28.89 -20.99
CA ASP A 174 1.65 -28.33 -20.19
C ASP A 174 1.34 -28.29 -18.68
N ILE A 175 0.05 -28.27 -18.28
CA ILE A 175 -0.35 -28.38 -16.86
C ILE A 175 0.09 -29.73 -16.27
N LYS A 176 0.02 -30.81 -17.03
CA LYS A 176 0.40 -32.15 -16.56
C LYS A 176 1.92 -32.24 -16.29
N ARG A 177 2.73 -31.65 -17.17
CA ARG A 177 4.18 -31.53 -16.98
C ARG A 177 4.56 -30.61 -15.83
N LEU A 178 3.83 -29.52 -15.64
CA LEU A 178 4.04 -28.59 -14.52
C LEU A 178 3.75 -29.28 -13.18
N ILE A 179 2.65 -30.05 -13.09
CA ILE A 179 2.27 -30.83 -11.90
C ILE A 179 3.31 -31.92 -11.59
N ASP A 180 3.77 -32.66 -12.60
CA ASP A 180 4.80 -33.70 -12.44
C ASP A 180 6.16 -33.11 -11.99
N SER A 181 6.50 -31.89 -12.46
CA SER A 181 7.72 -31.19 -12.06
C SER A 181 7.71 -30.65 -10.62
N MET A 182 6.52 -30.48 -10.03
CA MET A 182 6.34 -29.96 -8.67
C MET A 182 6.29 -31.05 -7.58
N ARG A 183 6.39 -32.35 -7.92
CA ARG A 183 6.31 -33.48 -6.97
C ARG A 183 5.10 -33.42 -6.02
N ILE A 184 4.00 -32.79 -6.43
CA ILE A 184 2.76 -32.77 -5.65
C ILE A 184 2.08 -34.13 -5.87
N LYS A 185 1.84 -34.89 -4.79
CA LYS A 185 1.07 -36.15 -4.86
C LYS A 185 -0.32 -35.85 -5.41
N THR A 186 -0.59 -36.35 -6.61
CA THR A 186 -1.79 -36.16 -7.42
C THR A 186 -3.07 -36.71 -6.81
N ASP A 187 -2.99 -37.46 -5.71
CA ASP A 187 -4.12 -38.17 -5.11
C ASP A 187 -5.04 -37.28 -4.24
N SER A 188 -4.80 -35.96 -4.19
CA SER A 188 -5.51 -35.02 -3.30
C SER A 188 -6.26 -33.90 -3.99
N LEU A 189 -6.34 -33.88 -5.33
CA LEU A 189 -7.08 -32.85 -6.06
C LEU A 189 -8.46 -33.37 -6.51
N PRO A 190 -9.55 -32.62 -6.25
CA PRO A 190 -10.88 -33.00 -6.72
C PRO A 190 -10.97 -32.85 -8.25
N GLU A 191 -11.59 -33.83 -8.92
CA GLU A 191 -11.82 -33.80 -10.38
C GLU A 191 -12.63 -32.57 -10.79
N PHE A 192 -12.02 -31.72 -11.64
CA PHE A 192 -12.73 -30.62 -12.28
C PHE A 192 -13.64 -31.15 -13.39
N LYS A 193 -14.96 -31.19 -13.12
CA LYS A 193 -15.99 -31.41 -14.15
C LYS A 193 -15.97 -30.25 -15.16
N LYS A 194 -15.90 -30.59 -16.46
CA LYS A 194 -16.10 -29.63 -17.57
C LYS A 194 -17.45 -28.91 -17.41
N LEU A 195 -17.43 -27.59 -17.47
CA LEU A 195 -18.64 -26.78 -17.65
C LEU A 195 -19.13 -26.94 -19.10
N PRO A 196 -20.42 -27.28 -19.34
CA PRO A 196 -20.96 -27.41 -20.69
C PRO A 196 -21.25 -26.03 -21.29
N GLY A 197 -20.85 -25.79 -22.54
CA GLY A 197 -21.43 -24.70 -23.36
C GLY A 197 -20.50 -23.73 -24.09
N ALA A 198 -19.20 -23.98 -24.26
CA ALA A 198 -18.35 -23.13 -25.10
C ALA A 198 -18.02 -23.82 -26.44
N GLU A 199 -18.96 -23.77 -27.39
CA GLU A 199 -18.66 -23.99 -28.80
C GLU A 199 -18.14 -22.69 -29.41
N TYR A 200 -16.98 -22.76 -30.05
CA TYR A 200 -16.35 -21.68 -30.82
C TYR A 200 -16.60 -21.95 -32.30
N ASN A 201 -17.22 -20.99 -33.00
CA ASN A 201 -17.35 -20.99 -34.46
C ASN A 201 -16.37 -19.92 -35.02
N PRO A 202 -15.62 -20.24 -36.08
CA PRO A 202 -14.31 -19.66 -36.38
C PRO A 202 -14.32 -18.19 -36.82
#